data_AF-A0A093ZLP7-F1
#
_entry.id   AF-A0A093ZLP7-F1
#
_cell.length_a   1.000
_cell.length_b   1.000
_cell.length_c   1.000
_cell.angle_alpha   90.00
_cell.angle_beta   90.00
_cell.angle_gamma   90.00
#
_symmetry.space_group_name_H-M   'P 1'
#
loop_
_entity.id
_entity.type
_entity.pdbx_description
1 polymer ?
#
loop_
_entity_poly.entity_id
_entity_poly.type
_entity_poly.pdbx_seq_one_letter_code
_entity_poly.pdbx_strand_id
1 'polypeptide(L)'
;MPFNISDSIPVLPPSAAVYLLLVSLPVLVISETTSSLAGHAIFKIICSTAFLSGPLLLKEWSPYDTLVIYGLALSFIGDICLIPSGSEYYDASSKSTEASKGPKKGATSRDAPKEVEISTSFKLGILAFAGAHIAYIIAFLRNTDEVSQSTLVITFAASMAAGKWLGAIYPGPTSTSWSNFLNLSIAGEMRPLVSVYATIISSMLAVAAATTAPASSGWPRQRLLGAIMFVLSDLFVATDAFGDSDVARGVKKATVRRNSVVKIAVGWGLYFWAQMILAGTLYV
;
A
#
# COMPACT_ATOMS: atom_id res chain seq x y z
N MET A 1 39.16 -9.61 -4.16
CA MET A 1 37.94 -10.18 -4.77
C MET A 1 37.27 -9.06 -5.55
N PRO A 2 36.98 -9.21 -6.85
CA PRO A 2 36.28 -8.18 -7.60
C PRO A 2 34.86 -8.04 -7.06
N PHE A 3 34.49 -6.82 -6.67
CA PHE A 3 33.14 -6.47 -6.23
C PHE A 3 32.23 -6.49 -7.47
N ASN A 4 31.39 -7.52 -7.62
CA ASN A 4 30.49 -7.61 -8.76
C ASN A 4 29.23 -6.80 -8.45
N ILE A 5 29.05 -5.67 -9.12
CA ILE A 5 27.93 -4.74 -8.90
C ILE A 5 26.58 -5.43 -9.15
N SER A 6 26.54 -6.46 -10.00
CA SER A 6 25.36 -7.25 -10.30
C SER A 6 24.79 -8.01 -9.08
N ASP A 7 25.61 -8.32 -8.07
CA ASP A 7 25.14 -8.97 -6.83
C ASP A 7 24.51 -7.96 -5.83
N SER A 8 24.47 -6.68 -6.21
CA SER A 8 24.08 -5.57 -5.33
C SER A 8 22.76 -4.88 -5.75
N ILE A 9 22.13 -5.33 -6.83
CA ILE A 9 20.95 -4.68 -7.42
C ILE A 9 19.80 -5.71 -7.54
N PRO A 10 18.55 -5.34 -7.24
CA PRO A 10 17.41 -6.21 -7.49
C PRO A 10 17.32 -6.62 -8.94
N VAL A 11 16.98 -7.88 -9.17
CA VAL A 11 16.51 -8.31 -10.49
C VAL A 11 15.16 -7.66 -10.72
N LEU A 12 15.03 -6.93 -11.82
CA LEU A 12 13.78 -6.27 -12.20
C LEU A 12 13.16 -6.98 -13.41
N PRO A 13 11.83 -6.85 -13.60
CA PRO A 13 11.18 -7.34 -14.81
C PRO A 13 11.71 -6.66 -16.08
N PRO A 14 11.31 -7.15 -17.28
CA PRO A 14 11.81 -6.63 -18.56
C PRO A 14 11.77 -5.10 -18.63
N SER A 15 12.79 -4.51 -19.26
CA SER A 15 12.99 -3.06 -19.29
C SER A 15 11.76 -2.28 -19.75
N ALA A 16 10.94 -2.83 -20.64
CA ALA A 16 9.66 -2.26 -21.05
C ALA A 16 8.69 -2.01 -19.86
N ALA A 17 8.58 -2.94 -18.92
CA ALA A 17 7.76 -2.78 -17.71
C ALA A 17 8.32 -1.67 -16.81
N VAL A 18 9.64 -1.65 -16.61
CA VAL A 18 10.32 -0.64 -15.79
C VAL A 18 10.14 0.75 -16.39
N TYR A 19 10.34 0.91 -17.70
CA TYR A 19 10.12 2.19 -18.39
C TYR A 19 8.67 2.61 -18.37
N LEU A 20 7.73 1.66 -18.52
CA LEU A 20 6.31 1.95 -18.41
C LEU A 20 6.00 2.57 -17.05
N LEU A 21 6.46 1.96 -15.94
CA LEU A 21 6.25 2.49 -14.60
C LEU A 21 6.96 3.84 -14.39
N LEU A 22 8.22 3.96 -14.82
CA LEU A 22 9.00 5.20 -14.69
C LEU A 22 8.32 6.40 -15.36
N VAL A 23 7.59 6.16 -16.45
CA VAL A 23 6.84 7.21 -17.15
C VAL A 23 5.45 7.39 -16.55
N SER A 24 4.70 6.31 -16.30
CA SER A 24 3.31 6.40 -15.87
C SER A 24 3.16 6.88 -14.43
N LEU A 25 4.09 6.55 -13.53
CA LEU A 25 4.01 6.92 -12.12
C LEU A 25 4.11 8.45 -11.91
N PRO A 26 5.08 9.18 -12.49
CA PRO A 26 5.08 10.64 -12.42
C PRO A 26 3.80 11.27 -12.97
N VAL A 27 3.24 10.71 -14.05
CA VAL A 27 2.01 11.23 -14.65
C VAL A 27 0.78 10.93 -13.78
N LEU A 28 0.74 9.79 -13.09
CA LEU A 28 -0.24 9.49 -12.05
C LEU A 28 -0.18 10.53 -10.93
N VAL A 29 1.02 10.80 -10.40
CA VAL A 29 1.23 11.80 -9.35
C VAL A 29 0.77 13.18 -9.83
N ILE A 30 1.14 13.59 -11.04
CA ILE A 30 0.68 14.86 -11.62
C ILE A 30 -0.86 14.89 -11.74
N SER A 31 -1.47 13.80 -12.20
CA SER A 31 -2.92 13.68 -12.33
C SER A 31 -3.65 13.85 -11.00
N GLU A 32 -3.11 13.31 -9.90
CA GLU A 32 -3.67 13.52 -8.57
C GLU A 32 -3.47 14.96 -8.08
N THR A 33 -2.32 15.56 -8.33
CA THR A 33 -2.05 16.96 -7.92
C THR A 33 -2.87 18.00 -8.69
N THR A 34 -3.46 17.57 -9.81
CA THR A 34 -4.38 18.36 -10.65
C THR A 34 -5.85 17.95 -10.42
N SER A 35 -6.10 17.01 -9.51
CA SER A 35 -7.44 16.49 -9.19
C SER A 35 -8.19 15.96 -10.43
N SER A 36 -7.48 15.25 -11.30
CA SER A 36 -8.06 14.58 -12.47
C SER A 36 -8.42 13.13 -12.15
N LEU A 37 -9.70 12.85 -11.94
CA LEU A 37 -10.20 11.49 -11.69
C LEU A 37 -9.87 10.53 -12.85
N ALA A 38 -10.07 11.00 -14.09
CA ALA A 38 -9.77 10.21 -15.28
C ALA A 38 -8.27 9.90 -15.38
N GLY A 39 -7.41 10.89 -15.08
CA GLY A 39 -5.97 10.70 -15.04
C GLY A 39 -5.55 9.71 -13.95
N HIS A 40 -6.09 9.86 -12.73
CA HIS A 40 -5.87 8.90 -11.65
C HIS A 40 -6.24 7.47 -12.07
N ALA A 41 -7.46 7.27 -12.58
CA ALA A 41 -7.93 5.95 -12.98
C ALA A 41 -7.07 5.32 -14.09
N ILE A 42 -6.80 6.07 -15.17
CA ILE A 42 -6.02 5.58 -16.32
C ILE A 42 -4.59 5.25 -15.91
N PHE A 43 -3.89 6.20 -15.28
CA PHE A 43 -2.48 6.01 -14.98
C PHE A 43 -2.25 5.01 -13.85
N LYS A 44 -3.19 4.85 -12.93
CA LYS A 44 -3.14 3.77 -11.93
C LYS A 44 -3.19 2.41 -12.61
N ILE A 45 -4.14 2.18 -13.52
CA ILE A 45 -4.24 0.94 -14.31
C ILE A 45 -2.95 0.70 -15.11
N ILE A 46 -2.39 1.73 -15.76
CA ILE A 46 -1.15 1.60 -16.52
C ILE A 46 0.03 1.22 -15.61
N CYS A 47 0.17 1.88 -14.44
CA CYS A 47 1.20 1.51 -13.46
C CYS A 47 1.02 0.07 -12.99
N SER A 48 -0.21 -0.38 -12.76
CA SER A 48 -0.49 -1.75 -12.33
C SER A 48 -0.21 -2.78 -13.43
N THR A 49 -0.51 -2.44 -14.69
CA THR A 49 -0.14 -3.28 -15.84
C THR A 49 1.37 -3.43 -15.96
N ALA A 50 2.17 -2.42 -15.60
CA ALA A 50 3.62 -2.50 -15.64
C ALA A 50 4.15 -3.67 -14.80
N PHE A 51 3.64 -3.87 -13.58
CA PHE A 51 4.12 -4.97 -12.75
C PHE A 51 3.57 -6.34 -13.09
N LEU A 52 2.42 -6.40 -13.75
CA LEU A 52 1.72 -7.66 -14.03
C LEU A 52 2.07 -8.24 -15.42
N SER A 53 2.31 -7.37 -16.41
CA SER A 53 2.45 -7.77 -17.83
C SER A 53 3.64 -8.71 -18.09
N GLY A 54 4.83 -8.38 -17.58
CA GLY A 54 6.02 -9.22 -17.74
C GLY A 54 5.79 -10.64 -17.19
N PRO A 55 5.43 -10.78 -15.90
CA PRO A 55 5.14 -12.09 -15.29
C PRO A 55 4.13 -12.94 -16.05
N LEU A 56 3.06 -12.34 -16.59
CA LEU A 56 2.05 -13.06 -17.38
C LEU A 56 2.59 -13.61 -18.71
N LEU A 57 3.70 -13.05 -19.22
CA LEU A 57 4.33 -13.45 -20.48
C LEU A 57 5.45 -14.48 -20.30
N LEU A 58 5.70 -14.94 -19.07
CA LEU A 58 6.61 -16.06 -18.82
C LEU A 58 6.10 -17.32 -19.52
N LYS A 59 7.00 -18.06 -20.17
CA LYS A 59 6.65 -19.25 -20.97
C LYS A 59 6.15 -20.41 -20.12
N GLU A 60 6.69 -20.54 -18.91
CA GLU A 60 6.35 -21.58 -17.95
C GLU A 60 6.25 -20.92 -16.57
N TRP A 61 5.27 -21.36 -15.76
CA TRP A 61 5.10 -20.89 -14.39
C TRP A 61 5.41 -22.04 -13.44
N SER A 62 6.43 -21.87 -12.61
CA SER A 62 6.65 -22.73 -11.47
C SER A 62 5.52 -22.55 -10.43
N PRO A 63 5.40 -23.45 -9.43
CA PRO A 63 4.46 -23.26 -8.33
C PRO A 63 4.71 -21.96 -7.55
N TYR A 64 5.95 -21.50 -7.49
CA TYR A 64 6.31 -20.21 -6.90
C TYR A 64 5.79 -19.06 -7.76
N ASP A 65 6.09 -19.09 -9.07
CA ASP A 65 5.70 -18.03 -10.00
C ASP A 65 4.19 -17.87 -10.04
N THR A 66 3.47 -18.98 -10.04
CA THR A 66 2.01 -19.01 -10.01
C THR A 66 1.46 -18.20 -8.83
N LEU A 67 1.99 -18.39 -7.62
CA LEU A 67 1.52 -17.70 -6.42
C LEU A 67 1.87 -16.20 -6.44
N VAL A 68 3.08 -15.84 -6.90
CA VAL A 68 3.47 -14.43 -7.04
C VAL A 68 2.63 -13.75 -8.11
N ILE A 69 2.41 -14.38 -9.27
CA ILE A 69 1.54 -13.87 -10.35
C ILE A 69 0.11 -13.69 -9.85
N TYR A 70 -0.45 -14.65 -9.09
CA TYR A 70 -1.75 -14.47 -8.46
C TYR A 70 -1.77 -13.27 -7.51
N GLY A 71 -0.72 -13.07 -6.71
CA GLY A 71 -0.62 -11.90 -5.84
C GLY A 71 -0.58 -10.59 -6.62
N LEU A 72 0.17 -10.53 -7.72
CA LEU A 72 0.23 -9.37 -8.62
C LEU A 72 -1.15 -9.13 -9.27
N ALA A 73 -1.81 -10.19 -9.75
CA ALA A 73 -3.13 -10.08 -10.35
C ALA A 73 -4.20 -9.60 -9.34
N LEU A 74 -4.17 -10.11 -8.11
CA LEU A 74 -5.05 -9.64 -7.03
C LEU A 74 -4.77 -8.18 -6.68
N SER A 75 -3.51 -7.76 -6.67
CA SER A 75 -3.13 -6.35 -6.48
C SER A 75 -3.66 -5.46 -7.59
N PHE A 76 -3.58 -5.91 -8.84
CA PHE A 76 -4.16 -5.21 -10.00
C PHE A 76 -5.69 -5.09 -9.88
N ILE A 77 -6.38 -6.15 -9.47
CA ILE A 77 -7.82 -6.11 -9.19
C ILE A 77 -8.12 -5.13 -8.04
N GLY A 78 -7.33 -5.18 -6.97
CA GLY A 78 -7.44 -4.26 -5.85
C GLY A 78 -7.29 -2.80 -6.29
N ASP A 79 -6.34 -2.51 -7.17
CA ASP A 79 -6.12 -1.18 -7.73
C ASP A 79 -7.35 -0.65 -8.47
N ILE A 80 -8.02 -1.50 -9.26
CA ILE A 80 -9.27 -1.18 -9.96
C ILE A 80 -10.40 -0.94 -8.95
N CYS A 81 -10.56 -1.82 -7.97
CA CYS A 81 -11.62 -1.72 -6.96
C CYS A 81 -11.47 -0.48 -6.05
N LEU A 82 -10.25 0.00 -5.85
CA LEU A 82 -9.95 1.21 -5.09
C LEU A 82 -9.98 2.49 -5.93
N ILE A 83 -10.40 2.45 -7.20
CA ILE A 83 -10.66 3.69 -7.95
C ILE A 83 -11.94 4.33 -7.38
N PRO A 84 -11.86 5.56 -6.83
CA PRO A 84 -13.01 6.21 -6.21
C PRO A 84 -14.07 6.60 -7.25
N SER A 85 -15.32 6.66 -6.80
CA SER A 85 -16.41 7.20 -7.62
C SER A 85 -16.27 8.71 -7.85
N GLY A 86 -16.92 9.25 -8.88
CA GLY A 86 -16.87 10.69 -9.18
C GLY A 86 -17.29 11.58 -8.01
N SER A 87 -18.39 11.22 -7.34
CA SER A 87 -18.84 11.91 -6.13
C SER A 87 -17.81 11.82 -5.01
N GLU A 88 -17.23 10.64 -4.76
CA GLU A 88 -16.26 10.45 -3.68
C GLU A 88 -14.95 11.21 -3.93
N TYR A 89 -14.46 11.22 -5.17
CA TYR A 89 -13.22 11.89 -5.56
C TYR A 89 -13.33 13.41 -5.47
N TYR A 90 -14.42 13.98 -5.98
CA TYR A 90 -14.61 15.43 -5.95
C TYR A 90 -15.21 15.92 -4.62
N ASP A 91 -15.99 15.11 -3.88
CA ASP A 91 -16.50 15.50 -2.56
C ASP A 91 -15.44 15.47 -1.46
N ALA A 92 -14.44 14.59 -1.57
CA ALA A 92 -13.22 14.69 -0.75
C ALA A 92 -12.49 16.02 -0.99
N SER A 93 -12.46 16.48 -2.25
CA SER A 93 -11.92 17.79 -2.62
C SER A 93 -12.85 18.96 -2.25
N SER A 94 -14.18 18.78 -2.26
CA SER A 94 -15.16 19.83 -1.96
C SER A 94 -15.32 20.06 -0.46
N LYS A 95 -15.21 19.02 0.38
CA LYS A 95 -15.09 19.14 1.84
C LYS A 95 -13.89 19.98 2.26
N SER A 96 -12.81 19.99 1.45
CA SER A 96 -11.66 20.89 1.66
C SER A 96 -11.94 22.36 1.28
N THR A 97 -13.01 22.62 0.52
CA THR A 97 -13.36 23.94 -0.03
C THR A 97 -14.55 24.60 0.69
N GLU A 98 -15.56 23.84 1.13
CA GLU A 98 -16.75 24.38 1.81
C GLU A 98 -16.48 24.79 3.27
N ALA A 99 -15.45 24.26 3.92
CA ALA A 99 -14.98 24.75 5.21
C ALA A 99 -14.44 26.21 5.18
N SER A 100 -14.39 26.84 3.98
CA SER A 100 -13.94 28.22 3.76
C SER A 100 -15.07 29.26 3.62
N LYS A 101 -16.36 28.89 3.72
CA LYS A 101 -17.44 29.89 3.74
C LYS A 101 -18.13 29.89 5.10
N GLY A 102 -17.94 30.99 5.82
CA GLY A 102 -18.53 31.24 7.14
C GLY A 102 -20.06 31.07 7.15
N PRO A 103 -20.65 30.88 8.34
CA PRO A 103 -21.99 30.34 8.49
C PRO A 103 -23.04 31.31 7.95
N LYS A 104 -23.77 30.91 6.90
CA LYS A 104 -25.08 31.51 6.61
C LYS A 104 -26.11 30.85 7.52
N LYS A 105 -26.63 31.65 8.45
CA LYS A 105 -27.78 31.34 9.32
C LYS A 105 -28.98 30.88 8.49
N GLY A 106 -29.58 29.75 8.89
CA GLY A 106 -31.00 29.46 8.61
C GLY A 106 -31.35 27.98 8.45
N ALA A 107 -32.21 27.50 9.36
CA ALA A 107 -33.13 26.36 9.23
C ALA A 107 -32.60 24.91 9.39
N THR A 108 -32.69 24.43 10.64
CA THR A 108 -33.44 23.22 11.06
C THR A 108 -33.43 21.95 10.18
N SER A 109 -32.70 20.92 10.61
CA SER A 109 -33.25 19.60 10.95
C SER A 109 -32.21 18.81 11.75
N ARG A 110 -32.67 18.16 12.82
CA ARG A 110 -31.91 17.14 13.55
C ARG A 110 -31.88 15.91 12.65
N ASP A 111 -30.75 15.62 12.03
CA ASP A 111 -30.47 14.30 11.48
C ASP A 111 -29.23 13.74 12.18
N ALA A 112 -29.37 12.52 12.69
CA ALA A 112 -28.33 11.73 13.33
C ALA A 112 -27.05 11.69 12.46
N PRO A 113 -25.86 11.49 13.05
CA PRO A 113 -24.65 11.30 12.26
C PRO A 113 -24.86 10.10 11.33
N LYS A 114 -25.01 10.36 10.03
CA LYS A 114 -25.01 9.32 9.01
C LYS A 114 -23.66 8.61 9.10
N GLU A 115 -23.67 7.37 9.59
CA GLU A 115 -22.55 6.46 9.45
C GLU A 115 -22.19 6.43 7.97
N VAL A 116 -20.95 6.78 7.66
CA VAL A 116 -20.45 6.78 6.28
C VAL A 116 -20.38 5.32 5.86
N GLU A 117 -21.42 4.82 5.18
CA GLU A 117 -21.41 3.47 4.60
C GLU A 117 -20.24 3.37 3.63
N ILE A 118 -19.25 2.58 4.02
CA ILE A 118 -18.05 2.35 3.22
C ILE A 118 -18.42 1.51 2.02
N SER A 119 -18.08 2.03 0.82
CA SER A 119 -18.36 1.40 -0.46
C SER A 119 -17.91 -0.06 -0.49
N THR A 120 -18.75 -0.94 -1.05
CA THR A 120 -18.44 -2.37 -1.24
C THR A 120 -17.20 -2.56 -2.11
N SER A 121 -16.98 -1.68 -3.10
CA SER A 121 -15.78 -1.68 -3.95
C SER A 121 -14.51 -1.48 -3.14
N PHE A 122 -14.55 -0.57 -2.15
CA PHE A 122 -13.42 -0.31 -1.27
C PHE A 122 -13.07 -1.53 -0.41
N LYS A 123 -14.08 -2.18 0.20
CA LYS A 123 -13.89 -3.41 0.98
C LYS A 123 -13.34 -4.55 0.12
N LEU A 124 -13.84 -4.69 -1.11
CA LEU A 124 -13.34 -5.68 -2.06
C LEU A 124 -11.89 -5.40 -2.47
N GLY A 125 -11.52 -4.13 -2.63
CA GLY A 125 -10.14 -3.71 -2.88
C GLY A 125 -9.18 -4.11 -1.75
N ILE A 126 -9.54 -3.81 -0.50
CA ILE A 126 -8.75 -4.24 0.68
C ILE A 126 -8.63 -5.76 0.74
N LEU A 127 -9.72 -6.49 0.46
CA LEU A 127 -9.70 -7.96 0.46
C LEU A 127 -8.80 -8.52 -0.65
N ALA A 128 -8.80 -7.91 -1.83
CA ALA A 128 -7.92 -8.29 -2.93
C ALA A 128 -6.44 -8.08 -2.55
N PHE A 129 -6.10 -6.94 -1.94
CA PHE A 129 -4.74 -6.70 -1.40
C PHE A 129 -4.35 -7.69 -0.30
N ALA A 130 -5.28 -7.98 0.62
CA ALA A 130 -5.05 -9.00 1.65
C ALA A 130 -4.74 -10.37 1.03
N GLY A 131 -5.51 -10.76 0.02
CA GLY A 131 -5.29 -11.98 -0.76
C GLY A 131 -3.94 -11.99 -1.48
N ALA A 132 -3.51 -10.84 -2.01
CA ALA A 132 -2.21 -10.70 -2.65
C ALA A 132 -1.06 -10.99 -1.66
N HIS A 133 -1.11 -10.38 -0.48
CA HIS A 133 -0.11 -10.62 0.56
C HIS A 133 -0.11 -12.07 1.08
N ILE A 134 -1.28 -12.69 1.20
CA ILE A 134 -1.38 -14.13 1.52
C ILE A 134 -0.70 -14.97 0.43
N ALA A 135 -0.94 -14.66 -0.85
CA ALA A 135 -0.29 -15.37 -1.96
C ALA A 135 1.24 -15.23 -1.88
N TYR A 136 1.76 -14.03 -1.60
CA TYR A 136 3.20 -13.81 -1.39
C TYR A 136 3.76 -14.57 -0.20
N ILE A 137 3.07 -14.60 0.94
CA ILE A 137 3.47 -15.39 2.12
C ILE A 137 3.63 -16.87 1.74
N ILE A 138 2.63 -17.45 1.08
CA ILE A 138 2.66 -18.86 0.69
C ILE A 138 3.78 -19.09 -0.33
N ALA A 139 3.98 -18.17 -1.28
CA ALA A 139 5.07 -18.26 -2.25
C ALA A 139 6.44 -18.31 -1.57
N PHE A 140 6.70 -17.41 -0.63
CA PHE A 140 7.98 -17.33 0.07
C PHE A 140 8.23 -18.57 0.94
N LEU A 141 7.21 -19.07 1.63
CA LEU A 141 7.32 -20.30 2.44
C LEU A 141 7.55 -21.55 1.59
N ARG A 142 7.02 -21.60 0.36
CA ARG A 142 7.21 -22.73 -0.55
C ARG A 142 8.56 -22.70 -1.29
N ASN A 143 9.17 -21.53 -1.41
CA ASN A 143 10.39 -21.33 -2.18
C ASN A 143 11.54 -20.86 -1.27
N THR A 144 11.82 -21.66 -0.23
CA THR A 144 12.88 -21.42 0.75
C THR A 144 13.48 -22.76 1.18
N ASP A 145 14.80 -22.81 1.34
CA ASP A 145 15.51 -24.02 1.78
C ASP A 145 15.42 -24.18 3.31
N GLU A 146 15.47 -23.05 4.03
CA GLU A 146 15.40 -23.00 5.49
C GLU A 146 14.49 -21.85 5.96
N VAL A 147 13.92 -21.98 7.16
CA VAL A 147 13.09 -20.94 7.79
C VAL A 147 13.65 -20.65 9.18
N SER A 148 14.15 -19.44 9.39
CA SER A 148 14.61 -19.00 10.71
C SER A 148 13.43 -18.68 11.62
N GLN A 149 13.03 -19.64 12.47
CA GLN A 149 11.90 -19.50 13.40
C GLN A 149 12.05 -18.31 14.34
N SER A 150 13.26 -18.07 14.86
CA SER A 150 13.53 -16.91 15.71
C SER A 150 13.33 -15.59 14.98
N THR A 151 13.83 -15.48 13.74
CA THR A 151 13.64 -14.26 12.92
C THR A 151 12.17 -14.04 12.59
N LEU A 152 11.42 -15.12 12.29
CA LEU A 152 9.99 -15.05 12.04
C LEU A 152 9.23 -14.48 13.23
N VAL A 153 9.41 -15.10 14.41
CA VAL A 153 8.69 -14.68 15.63
C VAL A 153 9.09 -13.27 16.05
N ILE A 154 10.39 -12.95 16.04
CA ILE A 154 10.88 -11.62 16.45
C ILE A 154 10.37 -10.55 15.50
N THR A 155 10.45 -10.78 14.18
CA THR A 155 10.03 -9.78 13.18
C THR A 155 8.52 -9.58 13.22
N PHE A 156 7.73 -10.66 13.36
CA PHE A 156 6.28 -10.57 13.48
C PHE A 156 5.87 -9.82 14.77
N ALA A 157 6.46 -10.17 15.91
CA ALA A 157 6.17 -9.50 17.17
C ALA A 157 6.56 -8.02 17.13
N ALA A 158 7.73 -7.70 16.54
CA ALA A 158 8.20 -6.34 16.37
C ALA A 158 7.30 -5.53 15.44
N SER A 159 6.85 -6.10 14.31
CA SER A 159 5.97 -5.41 13.35
C SER A 159 4.58 -5.18 13.95
N MET A 160 4.03 -6.16 14.68
CA MET A 160 2.75 -6.01 15.38
C MET A 160 2.84 -4.97 16.51
N ALA A 161 3.94 -4.97 17.26
CA ALA A 161 4.19 -3.95 18.30
C ALA A 161 4.33 -2.55 17.69
N ALA A 162 5.03 -2.42 16.55
CA ALA A 162 5.13 -1.17 15.80
C ALA A 162 3.76 -0.73 15.28
N GLY A 163 2.97 -1.63 14.67
CA GLY A 163 1.62 -1.33 14.19
C GLY A 163 0.68 -0.88 15.31
N LYS A 164 0.81 -1.47 16.51
CA LYS A 164 0.10 -1.03 17.71
C LYS A 164 0.57 0.34 18.18
N TRP A 165 1.88 0.58 18.25
CA TRP A 165 2.46 1.87 18.65
C TRP A 165 2.04 3.02 17.70
N LEU A 166 1.97 2.72 16.40
CA LEU A 166 1.56 3.64 15.36
C LEU A 166 0.04 3.88 15.32
N GLY A 167 -0.77 3.11 16.06
CA GLY A 167 -2.22 3.24 16.11
C GLY A 167 -2.98 2.48 15.00
N ALA A 168 -2.28 1.76 14.12
CA ALA A 168 -2.89 0.93 13.09
C ALA A 168 -3.57 -0.33 13.68
N ILE A 169 -3.11 -0.77 14.85
CA ILE A 169 -3.67 -1.91 15.59
C ILE A 169 -4.16 -1.42 16.95
N TYR A 170 -5.47 -1.22 17.07
CA TYR A 170 -6.21 -1.05 18.33
C TYR A 170 -5.74 0.09 19.25
N PRO A 171 -6.20 1.34 19.05
CA PRO A 171 -6.29 2.27 20.16
C PRO A 171 -7.41 1.78 21.09
N GLY A 172 -7.06 1.34 22.30
CA GLY A 172 -8.07 1.13 23.34
C GLY A 172 -8.84 2.43 23.62
N PRO A 173 -9.98 2.38 24.35
CA PRO A 173 -10.82 3.56 24.66
C PRO A 173 -10.07 4.73 25.35
N THR A 174 -8.85 4.47 25.83
CA THR A 174 -7.93 5.40 26.47
C THR A 174 -6.59 5.45 25.69
N SER A 175 -6.62 5.75 24.40
CA SER A 175 -5.38 5.93 23.62
C SER A 175 -4.64 7.17 24.10
N THR A 176 -3.42 6.98 24.59
CA THR A 176 -2.48 8.06 24.89
C THR A 176 -1.63 8.34 23.64
N SER A 177 -0.99 9.51 23.57
CA SER A 177 -0.06 9.89 22.47
C SER A 177 1.06 8.85 22.23
N TRP A 178 1.33 7.97 23.19
CA TRP A 178 2.31 6.89 23.11
C TRP A 178 1.82 5.60 22.44
N SER A 179 0.52 5.37 22.29
CA SER A 179 -0.05 4.17 21.63
C SER A 179 -0.80 4.49 20.34
N ASN A 180 -0.77 5.75 19.90
CA ASN A 180 -1.35 6.21 18.65
C ASN A 180 -0.51 7.37 18.09
N PHE A 181 0.77 7.11 17.78
CA PHE A 181 1.69 8.15 17.32
C PHE A 181 1.23 8.85 16.04
N LEU A 182 0.57 8.12 15.13
CA LEU A 182 0.03 8.67 13.88
C LEU A 182 -1.36 9.32 14.05
N ASN A 183 -1.90 9.31 15.27
CA ASN A 183 -3.24 9.83 15.60
C ASN A 183 -4.33 9.29 14.65
N LEU A 184 -4.36 7.98 14.41
CA LEU A 184 -5.34 7.35 13.54
C LEU A 184 -6.71 7.23 14.24
N SER A 185 -7.77 7.62 13.55
CA SER A 185 -9.16 7.51 13.96
C SER A 185 -9.89 6.52 13.05
N ILE A 186 -9.88 5.24 13.44
CA ILE A 186 -10.52 4.16 12.68
C ILE A 186 -11.95 3.96 13.19
N ALA A 187 -12.93 4.12 12.29
CA ALA A 187 -14.34 3.85 12.56
C ALA A 187 -14.57 2.43 13.06
N GLY A 188 -15.51 2.25 14.01
CA GLY A 188 -15.73 0.99 14.74
C GLY A 188 -15.84 -0.24 13.84
N GLU A 189 -16.54 -0.12 12.71
CA GLU A 189 -16.76 -1.22 11.75
C GLU A 189 -15.52 -1.63 10.95
N MET A 190 -14.56 -0.71 10.73
CA MET A 190 -13.34 -0.99 9.96
C MET A 190 -12.20 -1.54 10.79
N ARG A 191 -12.27 -1.39 12.12
CA ARG A 191 -11.25 -1.89 13.05
C ARG A 191 -10.91 -3.37 12.87
N PRO A 192 -11.88 -4.31 12.80
CA PRO A 192 -11.55 -5.71 12.59
C PRO A 192 -10.87 -5.94 11.24
N LEU A 193 -11.35 -5.28 10.17
CA LEU A 193 -10.78 -5.42 8.83
C LEU A 193 -9.33 -4.93 8.77
N VAL A 194 -9.06 -3.72 9.28
CA VAL A 194 -7.72 -3.13 9.33
C VAL A 194 -6.79 -3.95 10.22
N SER A 195 -7.27 -4.46 11.36
CA SER A 195 -6.48 -5.32 12.25
C SER A 195 -6.08 -6.65 11.60
N VAL A 196 -7.01 -7.29 10.88
CA VAL A 196 -6.73 -8.52 10.14
C VAL A 196 -5.70 -8.23 9.04
N TYR A 197 -5.90 -7.15 8.29
CA TYR A 197 -4.97 -6.75 7.24
C TYR A 197 -3.56 -6.43 7.79
N ALA A 198 -3.46 -5.69 8.90
CA ALA A 198 -2.20 -5.40 9.58
C ALA A 198 -1.48 -6.67 10.04
N THR A 199 -2.23 -7.69 10.44
CA THR A 199 -1.69 -9.02 10.78
C THR A 199 -1.13 -9.74 9.55
N ILE A 200 -1.83 -9.66 8.43
CA ILE A 200 -1.40 -10.27 7.15
C ILE A 200 -0.11 -9.61 6.67
N ILE A 201 -0.05 -8.28 6.58
CA ILE A 201 1.16 -7.60 6.09
C ILE A 201 2.35 -7.78 7.05
N SER A 202 2.11 -7.81 8.37
CA SER A 202 3.12 -8.19 9.38
C SER A 202 3.65 -9.60 9.17
N SER A 203 2.77 -10.55 8.85
CA SER A 203 3.15 -11.93 8.55
C SER A 203 3.99 -12.01 7.28
N MET A 204 3.65 -11.24 6.25
CA MET A 204 4.44 -11.15 5.02
C MET A 204 5.84 -10.62 5.29
N LEU A 205 5.99 -9.55 6.06
CA LEU A 205 7.29 -9.01 6.45
C LEU A 205 8.12 -10.03 7.24
N ALA A 206 7.50 -10.70 8.21
CA ALA A 206 8.17 -11.71 9.03
C ALA A 206 8.64 -12.91 8.21
N VAL A 207 7.80 -13.42 7.30
CA VAL A 207 8.16 -14.51 6.39
C VAL A 207 9.25 -14.08 5.43
N ALA A 208 9.16 -12.88 4.84
CA ALA A 208 10.19 -12.37 3.95
C ALA A 208 11.55 -12.14 4.64
N ALA A 209 11.55 -11.83 5.94
CA ALA A 209 12.77 -11.71 6.74
C ALA A 209 13.34 -13.07 7.17
N ALA A 210 12.47 -14.04 7.44
CA ALA A 210 12.83 -15.36 7.94
C ALA A 210 13.19 -16.38 6.85
N THR A 211 12.86 -16.07 5.59
CA THR A 211 13.14 -16.90 4.42
C THR A 211 14.21 -16.24 3.56
N THR A 212 15.05 -17.05 2.94
CA THR A 212 16.02 -16.59 1.95
C THR A 212 15.61 -17.13 0.59
N ALA A 213 15.77 -16.32 -0.46
CA ALA A 213 15.62 -16.87 -1.81
C ALA A 213 16.67 -17.97 -2.05
N PRO A 214 16.37 -18.96 -2.93
CA PRO A 214 17.31 -20.03 -3.25
C PRO A 214 18.69 -19.50 -3.66
N ALA A 215 19.73 -20.30 -3.50
CA ALA A 215 21.11 -19.90 -3.81
C ALA A 215 21.34 -19.50 -5.29
N SER A 216 20.44 -19.87 -6.21
CA SER A 216 20.42 -19.38 -7.59
C SER A 216 20.09 -17.90 -7.69
N SER A 217 19.56 -17.29 -6.63
CA SER A 217 19.20 -15.89 -6.58
C SER A 217 20.39 -14.97 -6.37
N GLY A 218 20.64 -14.12 -7.37
CA GLY A 218 21.63 -13.04 -7.27
C GLY A 218 21.32 -12.01 -6.18
N TRP A 219 20.08 -11.95 -5.67
CA TRP A 219 19.74 -11.09 -4.54
C TRP A 219 18.79 -11.71 -3.50
N PRO A 220 19.33 -12.46 -2.52
CA PRO A 220 18.53 -13.22 -1.55
C PRO A 220 17.55 -12.41 -0.71
N ARG A 221 17.77 -11.11 -0.55
CA ARG A 221 16.97 -10.18 0.27
C ARG A 221 15.93 -9.38 -0.53
N GLN A 222 15.77 -9.66 -1.82
CA GLN A 222 14.82 -8.94 -2.67
C GLN A 222 13.37 -9.01 -2.14
N ARG A 223 12.96 -10.18 -1.62
CA ARG A 223 11.64 -10.40 -1.02
C ARG A 223 11.42 -9.50 0.21
N LEU A 224 12.43 -9.39 1.07
CA LEU A 224 12.40 -8.54 2.26
C LEU A 224 12.27 -7.05 1.89
N LEU A 225 13.01 -6.59 0.89
CA LEU A 225 12.91 -5.21 0.42
C LEU A 225 11.48 -4.90 -0.07
N GLY A 226 10.91 -5.77 -0.91
CA GLY A 226 9.53 -5.61 -1.37
C GLY A 226 8.54 -5.57 -0.21
N ALA A 227 8.67 -6.48 0.76
CA ALA A 227 7.80 -6.50 1.95
C ALA A 227 7.91 -5.24 2.82
N ILE A 228 9.12 -4.71 3.03
CA ILE A 228 9.32 -3.44 3.75
C ILE A 228 8.64 -2.30 3.01
N MET A 229 8.80 -2.23 1.69
CA MET A 229 8.18 -1.17 0.88
C MET A 229 6.65 -1.23 0.94
N PHE A 230 6.04 -2.42 0.95
CA PHE A 230 4.58 -2.55 1.17
C PHE A 230 4.15 -2.07 2.55
N VAL A 231 4.83 -2.50 3.62
CA VAL A 231 4.50 -2.05 4.98
C VAL A 231 4.55 -0.53 5.08
N LEU A 232 5.58 0.10 4.48
CA LEU A 232 5.69 1.55 4.46
C LEU A 232 4.58 2.19 3.62
N SER A 233 4.31 1.67 2.42
CA SER A 233 3.21 2.12 1.56
C SER A 233 1.87 2.09 2.29
N ASP A 234 1.54 0.97 2.93
CA ASP A 234 0.28 0.79 3.65
C ASP A 234 0.17 1.72 4.85
N LEU A 235 1.30 2.06 5.47
CA LEU A 235 1.37 3.08 6.51
C LEU A 235 0.99 4.46 5.97
N PHE A 236 1.50 4.84 4.79
CA PHE A 236 1.10 6.09 4.12
C PHE A 236 -0.40 6.09 3.80
N VAL A 237 -0.93 4.99 3.26
CA VAL A 237 -2.37 4.84 2.97
C VAL A 237 -3.19 4.94 4.26
N ALA A 238 -2.79 4.28 5.34
CA ALA A 238 -3.48 4.34 6.62
C ALA A 238 -3.45 5.76 7.23
N THR A 239 -2.33 6.48 7.11
CA THR A 239 -2.25 7.88 7.57
C THR A 239 -3.13 8.81 6.75
N ASP A 240 -3.29 8.56 5.46
CA ASP A 240 -4.14 9.39 4.59
C ASP A 240 -5.62 9.10 4.83
N ALA A 241 -5.99 7.82 4.97
CA ALA A 241 -7.38 7.40 5.13
C ALA A 241 -7.93 7.60 6.55
N PHE A 242 -7.09 7.47 7.57
CA PHE A 242 -7.51 7.47 8.98
C PHE A 242 -6.79 8.49 9.86
N GLY A 243 -5.81 9.24 9.35
CA GLY A 243 -5.10 10.23 10.15
C GLY A 243 -6.01 11.38 10.55
N ASP A 244 -6.15 11.60 11.86
CA ASP A 244 -6.86 12.75 12.42
C ASP A 244 -5.94 13.97 12.32
N SER A 245 -5.88 14.53 11.12
CA SER A 245 -4.99 15.64 10.82
C SER A 245 -5.60 16.94 11.35
N ASP A 246 -4.78 17.66 12.11
CA ASP A 246 -4.93 19.02 12.65
C ASP A 246 -5.07 20.08 11.53
N VAL A 247 -5.70 19.74 10.39
CA VAL A 247 -6.17 20.64 9.32
C VAL A 247 -7.30 21.56 9.84
N ALA A 248 -7.83 21.27 11.04
CA ALA A 248 -8.59 22.20 11.87
C ALA A 248 -7.79 23.44 12.33
N ARG A 249 -6.45 23.47 12.16
CA ARG A 249 -5.59 24.54 12.66
C ARG A 249 -4.86 25.32 11.55
N GLY A 250 -5.53 25.63 10.45
CA GLY A 250 -5.28 26.84 9.67
C GLY A 250 -3.86 27.11 9.14
N VAL A 251 -3.08 26.09 8.73
CA VAL A 251 -1.73 26.30 8.18
C VAL A 251 -1.74 26.35 6.64
N LYS A 252 -1.57 27.58 6.11
CA LYS A 252 -1.09 28.00 4.77
C LYS A 252 -1.10 26.97 3.62
N LYS A 253 -2.08 27.14 2.71
CA LYS A 253 -2.34 26.37 1.45
C LYS A 253 -1.13 26.10 0.52
N ALA A 254 -0.06 26.90 0.55
CA ALA A 254 1.08 26.73 -0.38
C ALA A 254 2.05 25.61 0.05
N THR A 255 2.31 25.46 1.35
CA THR A 255 3.17 24.38 1.89
C THR A 255 2.41 23.05 1.94
N VAL A 256 1.08 23.11 2.11
CA VAL A 256 0.17 21.95 2.05
C VAL A 256 0.20 21.26 0.68
N ARG A 257 0.27 22.03 -0.42
CA ARG A 257 0.30 21.45 -1.77
C ARG A 257 1.62 20.72 -2.09
N ARG A 258 2.78 21.27 -1.67
CA ARG A 258 4.10 20.63 -1.89
C ARG A 258 4.31 19.40 -1.01
N ASN A 259 3.91 19.47 0.27
CA ASN A 259 3.96 18.30 1.16
C ASN A 259 2.96 17.21 0.73
N SER A 260 1.84 17.57 0.11
CA SER A 260 0.90 16.60 -0.48
C SER A 260 1.52 15.89 -1.69
N VAL A 261 2.20 16.60 -2.61
CA VAL A 261 2.85 15.95 -3.77
C VAL A 261 3.91 14.94 -3.34
N VAL A 262 4.77 15.30 -2.39
CA VAL A 262 5.83 14.38 -1.92
C VAL A 262 5.23 13.17 -1.22
N LYS A 263 4.20 13.35 -0.38
CA LYS A 263 3.50 12.23 0.26
C LYS A 263 2.85 11.29 -0.76
N ILE A 264 2.14 11.85 -1.74
CA ILE A 264 1.51 11.11 -2.85
C ILE A 264 2.57 10.34 -3.63
N ALA A 265 3.66 11.01 -4.05
CA ALA A 265 4.73 10.40 -4.81
C ALA A 265 5.45 9.28 -4.04
N VAL A 266 5.68 9.46 -2.75
CA VAL A 266 6.30 8.45 -1.89
C VAL A 266 5.36 7.27 -1.67
N GLY A 267 4.07 7.50 -1.40
CA GLY A 267 3.08 6.43 -1.22
C GLY A 267 2.97 5.56 -2.48
N TRP A 268 2.66 6.18 -3.62
CA TRP A 268 2.58 5.44 -4.90
C TRP A 268 3.92 4.84 -5.31
N GLY A 269 5.02 5.56 -5.08
CA GLY A 269 6.36 5.07 -5.36
C GLY A 269 6.68 3.79 -4.58
N LEU A 270 6.44 3.79 -3.27
CA LEU A 270 6.64 2.63 -2.41
C LEU A 270 5.76 1.46 -2.87
N TYR A 271 4.47 1.70 -3.12
CA TYR A 271 3.53 0.68 -3.57
C TYR A 271 3.96 0.01 -4.89
N PHE A 272 4.06 0.80 -5.98
CA PHE A 272 4.30 0.25 -7.31
C PHE A 272 5.70 -0.34 -7.45
N TRP A 273 6.71 0.27 -6.82
CA TRP A 273 8.04 -0.33 -6.81
C TRP A 273 8.13 -1.57 -5.93
N ALA A 274 7.36 -1.69 -4.85
CA ALA A 274 7.28 -2.94 -4.10
C ALA A 274 6.76 -4.09 -4.99
N GLN A 275 5.69 -3.83 -5.75
CA GLN A 275 5.19 -4.78 -6.75
C GLN A 275 6.26 -5.11 -7.80
N MET A 276 7.05 -4.12 -8.25
CA MET A 276 8.11 -4.38 -9.23
C MET A 276 9.26 -5.20 -8.69
N ILE A 277 9.68 -4.92 -7.46
CA ILE A 277 10.70 -5.69 -6.76
C ILE A 277 10.23 -7.13 -6.57
N LEU A 278 8.95 -7.37 -6.24
CA LEU A 278 8.42 -8.72 -6.14
C LEU A 278 8.27 -9.41 -7.49
N ALA A 279 7.75 -8.73 -8.51
CA ALA A 279 7.68 -9.27 -9.86
C ALA A 279 9.06 -9.66 -10.41
N GLY A 280 10.09 -8.92 -10.02
CA GLY A 280 11.48 -9.20 -10.36
C GLY A 280 12.00 -10.54 -9.82
N THR A 281 11.40 -11.08 -8.75
CA THR A 281 11.81 -12.38 -8.17
C THR A 281 11.52 -13.57 -9.07
N LEU A 282 10.78 -13.37 -10.16
CA LEU A 282 10.40 -14.39 -11.14
C LEU A 282 11.42 -14.58 -12.27
N TYR A 283 12.45 -13.72 -12.32
CA TYR A 283 13.46 -13.72 -13.39
C TYR A 283 14.82 -14.20 -12.88
N VAL A 284 14.78 -15.07 -11.87
CA VAL A 284 15.90 -15.46 -11.03
C VAL A 284 16.10 -16.97 -11.07
#